data_AF-A0A021VME6-F1
#
_entry.id   AF-A0A021VME6-F1
#
_cell.length_a   1.000
_cell.length_b   1.000
_cell.length_c   1.000
_cell.angle_alpha   90.00
_cell.angle_beta   90.00
_cell.angle_gamma   90.00
#
_symmetry.space_group_name_H-M   'P 1'
#
loop_
_entity.id
_entity.type
_entity.pdbx_description
1 polymer ?
#
loop_
_entity_poly.entity_id
_entity_poly.type
_entity_poly.pdbx_seq_one_letter_code
_entity_poly.pdbx_strand_id
1 'polypeptide(L)'
;MDALLRRWVLWAGGGEAVGFAVPALAGAAVGAVRPGLLLPALVVAGAGEGAVLGWAQSRVLRRVGVDPARWTALTSAAAAVAWLLGMGWFGSDRLRGSAPVPLLVAGSVLVGAVVLLSIGTAQAGELRRVVGRPRPWVVANVLAWGAGLTVFGLVTTPLWQPGQAGGVVLAIGLLGGVLMAGTMALVTGAALVRLLRSPVPTGSDEGHPR
;
A
#
# COMPACT_ATOMS: atom_id res chain seq x y z
N MET A 1 -13.02 11.74 -18.32
CA MET A 1 -11.82 11.72 -17.43
C MET A 1 -12.23 11.37 -16.01
N ASP A 2 -13.23 12.05 -15.49
CA ASP A 2 -13.73 11.88 -14.13
C ASP A 2 -14.28 10.47 -13.86
N ALA A 3 -14.82 9.82 -14.89
CA ALA A 3 -15.36 8.47 -14.75
C ALA A 3 -14.32 7.39 -14.41
N LEU A 4 -13.08 7.49 -14.92
CA LEU A 4 -12.02 6.53 -14.58
C LEU A 4 -11.47 6.81 -13.18
N LEU A 5 -11.17 8.07 -12.88
CA LEU A 5 -10.70 8.47 -11.56
C LEU A 5 -11.71 8.13 -10.48
N ARG A 6 -12.98 8.48 -10.66
CA ARG A 6 -14.07 8.16 -9.73
C ARG A 6 -14.19 6.64 -9.52
N ARG A 7 -14.14 5.85 -10.59
CA ARG A 7 -14.20 4.39 -10.49
C ARG A 7 -12.98 3.83 -9.75
N TRP A 8 -11.79 4.36 -10.03
CA TRP A 8 -10.57 3.98 -9.32
C TRP A 8 -10.67 4.31 -7.83
N VAL A 9 -11.05 5.53 -7.47
CA VAL A 9 -11.20 5.96 -6.08
C VAL A 9 -12.20 5.08 -5.33
N LEU A 10 -13.36 4.78 -5.94
CA LEU A 10 -14.37 3.92 -5.33
C LEU A 10 -13.87 2.49 -5.09
N TRP A 11 -13.27 1.87 -6.11
CA TRP A 11 -12.81 0.49 -5.98
C TRP A 11 -11.52 0.36 -5.17
N ALA A 12 -10.48 1.10 -5.52
CA ALA A 12 -9.20 1.04 -4.81
C ALA A 12 -9.32 1.59 -3.38
N GLY A 13 -10.00 2.72 -3.18
CA GLY A 13 -10.20 3.29 -1.84
C GLY A 13 -11.12 2.42 -0.98
N GLY A 14 -12.22 1.90 -1.55
CA GLY A 14 -13.09 0.96 -0.83
C GLY A 14 -12.39 -0.36 -0.50
N GLY A 15 -11.62 -0.92 -1.44
CA GLY A 15 -10.82 -2.12 -1.24
C GLY A 15 -9.74 -1.94 -0.19
N GLU A 16 -9.04 -0.81 -0.20
CA GLU A 16 -8.04 -0.48 0.81
C GLU A 16 -8.68 -0.31 2.19
N ALA A 17 -9.77 0.45 2.31
CA ALA A 17 -10.45 0.66 3.58
C ALA A 17 -10.96 -0.66 4.20
N VAL A 18 -11.52 -1.54 3.37
CA VAL A 18 -11.96 -2.88 3.81
C VAL A 18 -10.76 -3.78 4.12
N GLY A 19 -9.71 -3.73 3.30
CA GLY A 19 -8.47 -4.48 3.50
C GLY A 19 -7.80 -4.13 4.82
N PHE A 20 -7.68 -2.84 5.13
CA PHE A 20 -7.05 -2.32 6.35
C PHE A 20 -7.76 -2.76 7.63
N ALA A 21 -9.07 -3.04 7.57
CA ALA A 21 -9.80 -3.58 8.72
C ALA A 21 -9.27 -4.97 9.14
N VAL A 22 -8.72 -5.76 8.21
CA VAL A 22 -8.21 -7.11 8.49
C VAL A 22 -7.05 -7.09 9.49
N PRO A 23 -5.92 -6.39 9.25
CA PRO A 23 -4.83 -6.30 10.22
C PRO A 23 -5.22 -5.54 11.49
N ALA A 24 -6.11 -4.53 11.43
CA ALA A 24 -6.59 -3.84 12.61
C ALA A 24 -7.31 -4.80 13.58
N LEU A 25 -8.21 -5.63 13.05
CA LEU A 25 -8.92 -6.65 13.83
C LEU A 25 -7.98 -7.76 14.31
N ALA A 26 -7.04 -8.21 13.47
CA ALA A 26 -6.05 -9.22 13.85
C ALA A 26 -5.16 -8.74 15.00
N GLY A 27 -4.69 -7.49 14.94
CA GLY A 27 -3.90 -6.86 16.00
C GLY A 27 -4.67 -6.78 17.32
N ALA A 28 -5.93 -6.35 17.28
CA ALA A 28 -6.79 -6.27 18.46
C ALA A 28 -7.09 -7.66 19.08
N ALA A 29 -7.39 -8.67 18.24
CA ALA A 29 -7.76 -10.00 18.71
C ALA A 29 -6.58 -10.82 19.23
N VAL A 30 -5.42 -10.76 18.54
CA VAL A 30 -4.26 -11.60 18.87
C VAL A 30 -3.35 -10.93 19.89
N GLY A 31 -3.17 -9.61 19.80
CA GLY A 31 -2.19 -8.87 20.61
C GLY A 31 -2.43 -8.98 22.11
N ALA A 32 -3.70 -9.02 22.54
CA ALA A 32 -4.06 -9.12 23.96
C ALA A 32 -3.91 -10.54 24.53
N VAL A 33 -3.98 -11.59 23.70
CA VAL A 33 -4.13 -12.98 24.15
C VAL A 33 -2.87 -13.81 23.89
N ARG A 34 -2.19 -13.58 22.76
CA ARG A 34 -1.06 -14.39 22.30
C ARG A 34 0.03 -13.51 21.65
N PRO A 35 0.77 -12.70 22.44
CA PRO A 35 1.77 -11.76 21.89
C PRO A 35 2.82 -12.43 20.97
N GLY A 36 3.24 -13.66 21.28
CA GLY A 36 4.18 -14.41 20.45
C GLY A 36 3.68 -14.79 19.05
N LEU A 37 2.36 -14.73 18.81
CA LEU A 37 1.75 -14.98 17.50
C LEU A 37 1.35 -13.69 16.77
N LEU A 38 1.60 -12.51 17.35
CA LEU A 38 1.14 -11.25 16.79
C LEU A 38 1.79 -10.96 15.42
N LEU A 39 3.11 -11.09 15.31
CA LEU A 39 3.81 -10.86 14.04
C LEU A 39 3.31 -11.79 12.91
N PRO A 40 3.30 -13.14 13.05
CA PRO A 40 2.79 -13.99 11.99
C PRO A 40 1.31 -13.74 11.67
N ALA A 41 0.48 -13.43 12.67
CA ALA A 41 -0.92 -13.05 12.44
C ALA A 41 -1.05 -11.77 11.62
N LEU A 42 -0.26 -10.73 11.92
CA LEU A 42 -0.25 -9.47 11.17
C LEU A 42 0.30 -9.64 9.75
N VAL A 43 1.27 -10.53 9.52
CA VAL A 43 1.77 -10.84 8.18
C VAL A 43 0.69 -11.52 7.34
N VAL A 44 -0.02 -12.50 7.89
CA VAL A 44 -1.15 -13.15 7.20
C VAL A 44 -2.29 -12.16 6.94
N ALA A 45 -2.62 -11.33 7.94
CA ALA A 45 -3.63 -10.28 7.79
C ALA A 45 -3.25 -9.25 6.72
N GLY A 46 -1.98 -8.86 6.67
CA GLY A 46 -1.41 -7.99 5.64
C GLY A 46 -1.44 -8.59 4.24
N ALA A 47 -1.20 -9.90 4.10
CA ALA A 47 -1.42 -10.60 2.84
C ALA A 47 -2.89 -10.53 2.41
N GLY A 48 -3.81 -10.68 3.36
CA GLY A 48 -5.25 -10.55 3.15
C GLY A 48 -5.67 -9.14 2.70
N GLU A 49 -5.16 -8.11 3.37
CA GLU A 49 -5.32 -6.70 2.98
C GLU A 49 -4.87 -6.48 1.53
N GLY A 50 -3.64 -6.90 1.20
CA GLY A 50 -3.11 -6.77 -0.16
C GLY A 50 -3.92 -7.56 -1.19
N ALA A 51 -4.53 -8.68 -0.82
CA ALA A 51 -5.43 -9.43 -1.70
C ALA A 51 -6.74 -8.67 -1.96
N VAL A 52 -7.35 -8.08 -0.93
CA VAL A 52 -8.58 -7.27 -1.08
C VAL A 52 -8.29 -6.03 -1.93
N LEU A 53 -7.21 -5.30 -1.64
CA LEU A 53 -6.76 -4.15 -2.42
C LEU A 53 -6.51 -4.53 -3.88
N GLY A 54 -5.67 -5.55 -4.11
CA GLY A 54 -5.29 -6.00 -5.44
C GLY A 54 -6.51 -6.45 -6.24
N TRP A 55 -7.41 -7.22 -5.63
CA TRP A 55 -8.67 -7.61 -6.25
C TRP A 55 -9.50 -6.39 -6.64
N ALA A 56 -9.66 -5.41 -5.76
CA ALA A 56 -10.46 -4.23 -6.02
C ALA A 56 -9.87 -3.37 -7.16
N GLN A 57 -8.55 -3.14 -7.14
CA GLN A 57 -7.83 -2.45 -8.21
C GLN A 57 -7.98 -3.18 -9.55
N SER A 58 -7.88 -4.52 -9.55
CA SER A 58 -8.04 -5.34 -10.75
C SER A 58 -9.42 -5.19 -11.41
N ARG A 59 -10.46 -4.84 -10.63
CA ARG A 59 -11.80 -4.58 -11.17
C ARG A 59 -11.83 -3.41 -12.16
N VAL A 60 -10.88 -2.49 -12.02
CA VAL A 60 -10.70 -1.36 -12.94
C VAL A 60 -9.68 -1.72 -14.02
N LEU A 61 -8.54 -2.32 -13.64
CA LEU A 61 -7.41 -2.57 -14.53
C LEU A 61 -7.63 -3.67 -15.57
N ARG A 62 -8.55 -4.61 -15.33
CA ARG A 62 -8.87 -5.65 -16.33
C ARG A 62 -9.27 -5.08 -17.69
N ARG A 63 -9.80 -3.85 -17.71
CA ARG A 63 -10.24 -3.15 -18.94
C ARG A 63 -9.08 -2.66 -19.80
N VAL A 64 -7.90 -2.56 -19.22
CA VAL A 64 -6.67 -2.14 -19.91
C VAL A 64 -5.69 -3.30 -20.07
N GLY A 65 -6.17 -4.55 -19.93
CA GLY A 65 -5.39 -5.76 -20.24
C GLY A 65 -4.53 -6.32 -19.11
N VAL A 66 -4.66 -5.80 -17.88
CA VAL A 66 -3.97 -6.37 -16.71
C VAL A 66 -4.64 -7.68 -16.29
N ASP A 67 -3.84 -8.72 -16.02
CA ASP A 67 -4.32 -9.98 -15.44
C ASP A 67 -4.76 -9.78 -13.98
N PRO A 68 -6.05 -9.99 -13.65
CA PRO A 68 -6.56 -9.78 -12.29
C PRO A 68 -5.96 -10.71 -11.24
N ALA A 69 -5.72 -11.97 -11.58
CA ALA A 69 -5.20 -12.97 -10.64
C ALA A 69 -3.75 -12.65 -10.30
N ARG A 70 -2.96 -12.35 -11.32
CA ARG A 70 -1.55 -12.00 -11.13
C ARG A 70 -1.38 -10.67 -10.40
N TRP A 71 -2.17 -9.65 -10.73
CA TRP A 71 -2.16 -8.37 -10.02
C TRP A 71 -2.47 -8.54 -8.53
N THR A 72 -3.50 -9.32 -8.22
CA THR A 72 -3.93 -9.58 -6.84
C THR A 72 -2.86 -10.36 -6.06
N ALA A 73 -2.32 -11.42 -6.64
CA ALA A 73 -1.27 -12.22 -6.02
C ALA A 73 0.00 -11.40 -5.74
N LEU A 74 0.44 -10.59 -6.70
CA LEU A 74 1.61 -9.72 -6.54
C LEU A 74 1.39 -8.66 -5.44
N THR A 75 0.20 -8.08 -5.38
CA THR A 75 -0.15 -7.09 -4.35
C THR A 75 -0.21 -7.73 -2.96
N SER A 76 -0.83 -8.90 -2.84
CA SER A 76 -0.90 -9.68 -1.59
C SER A 76 0.48 -10.10 -1.09
N ALA A 77 1.33 -10.66 -1.95
CA ALA A 77 2.69 -11.06 -1.58
C ALA A 77 3.56 -9.87 -1.16
N ALA A 78 3.48 -8.76 -1.89
CA ALA A 78 4.21 -7.54 -1.54
C ALA A 78 3.72 -6.94 -0.21
N ALA A 79 2.41 -6.95 0.05
CA ALA A 79 1.85 -6.51 1.32
C ALA A 79 2.32 -7.40 2.48
N ALA A 80 2.39 -8.73 2.31
CA ALA A 80 2.93 -9.64 3.31
C ALA A 80 4.39 -9.29 3.68
N VAL A 81 5.22 -9.00 2.67
CA VAL A 81 6.61 -8.55 2.86
C VAL A 81 6.65 -7.20 3.59
N ALA A 82 5.82 -6.25 3.19
CA ALA A 82 5.73 -4.94 3.83
C ALA A 82 5.37 -5.05 5.31
N TRP A 83 4.36 -5.87 5.64
CA TRP A 83 3.94 -6.13 7.02
C TRP A 83 5.02 -6.83 7.84
N LEU A 84 5.70 -7.83 7.26
CA LEU A 84 6.80 -8.52 7.92
C LEU A 84 7.94 -7.55 8.28
N LEU A 85 8.37 -6.74 7.32
CA LEU A 85 9.48 -5.80 7.50
C LEU A 85 9.09 -4.65 8.43
N GLY A 86 7.91 -4.07 8.22
CA GLY A 86 7.39 -2.97 9.03
C GLY A 86 7.20 -3.38 10.49
N MET A 87 6.42 -4.43 10.75
CA MET A 87 6.19 -4.88 12.12
C MET A 87 7.42 -5.50 12.75
N GLY A 88 8.24 -6.21 11.97
CA GLY A 88 9.51 -6.78 12.45
C GLY A 88 10.50 -5.71 12.91
N TRP A 89 10.65 -4.61 12.17
CA TRP A 89 11.55 -3.52 12.53
C TRP A 89 10.96 -2.60 13.60
N PHE A 90 9.77 -2.03 13.36
CA PHE A 90 9.19 -1.02 14.24
C PHE A 90 8.58 -1.60 15.52
N GLY A 91 8.18 -2.88 15.51
CA GLY A 91 7.65 -3.58 16.67
C GLY A 91 8.68 -4.30 17.53
N SER A 92 9.96 -4.33 17.14
CA SER A 92 11.01 -5.07 17.86
C SER A 92 11.89 -4.15 18.69
N ASP A 93 11.72 -4.18 20.01
CA ASP A 93 12.63 -3.51 20.94
C ASP A 93 14.00 -4.18 20.99
N ARG A 94 14.06 -5.50 20.74
CA ARG A 94 15.34 -6.23 20.70
C ARG A 94 16.26 -5.76 19.57
N LEU A 95 15.69 -5.43 18.41
CA LEU A 95 16.48 -4.94 17.27
C LEU A 95 16.93 -3.48 17.44
N ARG A 96 16.21 -2.70 18.26
CA ARG A 96 16.40 -1.25 18.38
C ARG A 96 17.05 -0.81 19.71
N GLY A 97 16.93 -1.61 20.76
CA GLY A 97 17.12 -1.18 22.16
C GLY A 97 18.54 -0.77 22.54
N SER A 98 19.56 -1.12 21.75
CA SER A 98 20.97 -0.76 22.01
C SER A 98 21.66 -0.06 20.84
N ALA A 99 20.92 0.23 19.76
CA ALA A 99 21.51 0.83 18.57
C ALA A 99 21.67 2.36 18.73
N PRO A 100 22.83 2.93 18.33
CA PRO A 100 23.00 4.37 18.20
C PRO A 100 21.91 5.02 17.34
N VAL A 101 21.48 6.23 17.70
CA VAL A 101 20.43 6.98 16.99
C VAL A 101 20.66 7.06 15.47
N PRO A 102 21.87 7.32 14.95
CA PRO A 102 22.10 7.33 13.50
C PRO A 102 21.78 5.99 12.82
N LEU A 103 22.07 4.86 13.47
CA LEU A 103 21.77 3.53 12.95
C LEU A 103 20.27 3.25 13.00
N LEU A 104 19.57 3.71 14.03
CA LEU A 104 18.11 3.62 14.10
C LEU A 104 17.43 4.41 12.98
N VAL A 105 17.90 5.64 12.73
CA VAL A 105 17.39 6.49 11.64
C VAL A 105 17.67 5.84 10.29
N ALA A 106 18.93 5.43 10.04
CA ALA A 106 19.32 4.80 8.78
C ALA A 106 18.53 3.51 8.52
N GLY A 107 18.40 2.65 9.52
CA GLY A 107 17.61 1.41 9.42
C GLY A 107 16.13 1.68 9.19
N SER A 108 15.54 2.68 9.88
CA SER A 108 14.13 3.04 9.68
C SER A 108 13.86 3.63 8.30
N VAL A 109 14.77 4.45 7.78
CA VAL A 109 14.69 4.97 6.41
C VAL A 109 14.80 3.84 5.40
N LEU A 110 15.74 2.91 5.59
CA LEU A 110 15.92 1.77 4.69
C LEU A 110 14.71 0.85 4.68
N VAL A 111 14.24 0.42 5.85
CA VAL A 111 13.06 -0.44 5.98
C VAL A 111 11.82 0.27 5.45
N GLY A 112 11.62 1.54 5.81
CA GLY A 112 10.53 2.36 5.29
C GLY A 112 10.56 2.47 3.76
N ALA A 113 11.72 2.69 3.16
CA ALA A 113 11.87 2.74 1.72
C ALA A 113 11.49 1.39 1.05
N VAL A 114 11.97 0.26 1.60
CA VAL A 114 11.62 -1.08 1.08
C VAL A 114 10.12 -1.34 1.20
N VAL A 115 9.51 -0.99 2.33
CA VAL A 115 8.07 -1.10 2.56
C VAL A 115 7.29 -0.30 1.53
N LEU A 116 7.62 0.99 1.35
CA LEU A 116 6.92 1.87 0.39
C LEU A 116 7.11 1.44 -1.08
N LEU A 117 8.27 0.86 -1.41
CA LEU A 117 8.57 0.41 -2.77
C LEU A 117 7.95 -0.95 -3.11
N SER A 118 7.65 -1.78 -2.11
CA SER A 118 7.27 -3.19 -2.29
C SER A 118 6.09 -3.39 -3.25
N ILE A 119 4.92 -2.84 -2.93
CA ILE A 119 3.67 -3.03 -3.68
C ILE A 119 3.78 -2.41 -5.08
N GLY A 120 4.21 -1.15 -5.17
CA GLY A 120 4.33 -0.43 -6.44
C GLY A 120 5.27 -1.15 -7.41
N THR A 121 6.39 -1.67 -6.92
CA THR A 121 7.36 -2.42 -7.72
C THR A 121 6.80 -3.77 -8.19
N ALA A 122 6.13 -4.51 -7.29
CA ALA A 122 5.50 -5.78 -7.66
C ALA A 122 4.44 -5.57 -8.76
N GLN A 123 3.57 -4.57 -8.59
CA GLN A 123 2.53 -4.21 -9.55
C GLN A 123 3.09 -3.70 -10.88
N ALA A 124 4.19 -2.94 -10.86
CA ALA A 124 4.87 -2.47 -12.07
C ALA A 124 5.32 -3.63 -12.98
N GLY A 125 5.64 -4.80 -12.40
CA GLY A 125 5.99 -6.01 -13.13
C GLY A 125 4.85 -6.57 -14.00
N GLU A 126 3.60 -6.32 -13.62
CA GLU A 126 2.41 -6.62 -14.44
C GLU A 126 2.05 -5.45 -15.34
N LEU A 127 2.10 -4.21 -14.82
CA LEU A 127 1.74 -3.01 -15.57
C LEU A 127 2.60 -2.81 -16.82
N ARG A 128 3.88 -3.20 -16.79
CA ARG A 128 4.79 -3.14 -17.96
C ARG A 128 4.31 -3.92 -19.19
N ARG A 129 3.33 -4.82 -19.03
CA ARG A 129 2.71 -5.56 -20.15
C ARG A 129 1.73 -4.70 -20.93
N VAL A 130 1.22 -3.62 -20.33
CA VAL A 130 0.15 -2.78 -20.89
C VAL A 130 0.54 -1.31 -20.99
N VAL A 131 1.63 -0.87 -20.35
CA VAL A 131 2.18 0.49 -20.47
C VAL A 131 3.67 0.48 -20.81
N GLY A 132 4.11 1.42 -21.65
CA GLY A 132 5.52 1.51 -22.07
C GLY A 132 6.51 1.94 -20.97
N ARG A 133 6.05 2.65 -19.93
CA ARG A 133 6.90 3.11 -18.82
C ARG A 133 6.20 2.91 -17.48
N PRO A 134 6.48 1.82 -16.73
CA PRO A 134 5.82 1.55 -15.45
C PRO A 134 6.44 2.35 -14.28
N ARG A 135 7.61 2.99 -14.45
CA ARG A 135 8.30 3.70 -13.35
C ARG A 135 7.46 4.78 -12.64
N PRO A 136 6.68 5.63 -13.36
CA PRO A 136 5.83 6.61 -12.69
C PRO A 136 4.76 5.98 -11.79
N TRP A 137 4.37 4.72 -12.03
CA TRP A 137 3.46 3.97 -11.14
C TRP A 137 4.11 3.68 -9.79
N VAL A 138 5.38 3.28 -9.79
CA VAL A 138 6.14 2.99 -8.57
C VAL A 138 6.29 4.26 -7.74
N VAL A 139 6.69 5.36 -8.37
CA VAL A 139 6.82 6.67 -7.70
C VAL A 139 5.47 7.11 -7.13
N ALA A 140 4.39 6.98 -7.89
CA ALA A 140 3.05 7.32 -7.42
C ALA A 140 2.61 6.48 -6.23
N ASN A 141 2.95 5.18 -6.19
CA ASN A 141 2.66 4.33 -5.04
C ASN A 141 3.43 4.76 -3.79
N VAL A 142 4.73 5.07 -3.92
CA VAL A 142 5.54 5.58 -2.80
C VAL A 142 4.94 6.87 -2.25
N LEU A 143 4.59 7.82 -3.13
CA LEU A 143 3.97 9.08 -2.73
C LEU A 143 2.58 8.87 -2.12
N ALA A 144 1.78 7.97 -2.67
CA ALA A 144 0.44 7.66 -2.17
C ALA A 144 0.50 7.09 -0.75
N TRP A 145 1.33 6.08 -0.51
CA TRP A 145 1.51 5.49 0.82
C TRP A 145 2.13 6.48 1.80
N GLY A 146 3.15 7.23 1.39
CA GLY A 146 3.77 8.26 2.25
C GLY A 146 2.77 9.34 2.68
N ALA A 147 1.96 9.85 1.74
CA ALA A 147 0.89 10.81 2.04
C ALA A 147 -0.22 10.18 2.88
N GLY A 148 -0.63 8.95 2.55
CA GLY A 148 -1.64 8.20 3.29
C GLY A 148 -1.26 7.97 4.75
N LEU A 149 -0.05 7.47 5.01
CA LEU A 149 0.48 7.27 6.36
C LEU A 149 0.64 8.59 7.13
N THR A 150 0.99 9.67 6.43
CA THR A 150 1.03 11.01 7.02
C THR A 150 -0.37 11.44 7.48
N VAL A 151 -1.38 11.28 6.63
CA VAL A 151 -2.79 11.56 6.98
C VAL A 151 -3.25 10.68 8.13
N PHE A 152 -2.95 9.38 8.09
CA PHE A 152 -3.24 8.44 9.17
C PHE A 152 -2.64 8.93 10.49
N GLY A 153 -1.34 9.25 10.51
CA GLY A 153 -0.63 9.71 11.70
C GLY A 153 -1.18 11.02 12.24
N LEU A 154 -1.42 12.01 11.39
CA LEU A 154 -1.96 13.32 11.79
C LEU A 154 -3.36 13.22 12.42
N VAL A 155 -4.17 12.24 12.01
CA VAL A 155 -5.51 12.03 12.55
C VAL A 155 -5.48 11.14 13.79
N THR A 156 -4.79 10.00 13.72
CA THR A 156 -4.86 8.99 14.79
C THR A 156 -4.02 9.35 16.02
N THR A 157 -2.83 9.93 15.82
CA THR A 157 -1.91 10.27 16.93
C THR A 157 -2.53 11.21 17.97
N PRO A 158 -3.17 12.34 17.60
CA PRO A 158 -3.77 13.23 18.61
C PRO A 158 -5.03 12.65 19.27
N LEU A 159 -5.75 11.74 18.59
CA LEU A 159 -6.99 11.14 19.09
C LEU A 159 -6.73 9.94 20.01
N TRP A 160 -5.64 9.22 19.79
CA TRP A 160 -5.27 8.05 20.57
C TRP A 160 -4.68 8.46 21.93
N GLN A 161 -5.12 7.79 22.99
CA GLN A 161 -4.61 7.97 24.35
C GLN A 161 -4.44 6.61 25.05
N PRO A 162 -3.41 6.45 25.91
CA PRO A 162 -3.26 5.25 26.73
C PRO A 162 -4.50 4.99 27.61
N GLY A 163 -4.92 3.73 27.72
CA GLY A 163 -6.05 3.31 28.57
C GLY A 163 -7.44 3.48 27.95
N GLN A 164 -7.55 3.96 26.71
CA GLN A 164 -8.83 4.02 26.00
C GLN A 164 -9.45 2.62 25.82
N ALA A 165 -10.78 2.56 25.87
CA ALA A 165 -11.52 1.34 25.59
C ALA A 165 -11.21 0.84 24.16
N GLY A 166 -11.13 -0.48 23.98
CA GLY A 166 -10.75 -1.10 22.69
C GLY A 166 -11.64 -0.66 21.52
N GLY A 167 -12.93 -0.41 21.77
CA GLY A 167 -13.85 0.12 20.74
C GLY A 167 -13.48 1.53 20.26
N VAL A 168 -12.97 2.40 21.15
CA VAL A 168 -12.51 3.75 20.80
C VAL A 168 -11.23 3.67 19.97
N VAL A 169 -10.28 2.83 20.38
CA VAL A 169 -9.02 2.60 19.63
C VAL A 169 -9.32 2.06 18.23
N LEU A 170 -10.25 1.10 18.13
CA LEU A 170 -10.71 0.56 16.84
C LEU A 170 -11.36 1.65 15.97
N ALA A 171 -12.23 2.48 16.53
CA ALA A 171 -12.90 3.56 15.79
C ALA A 171 -11.90 4.60 15.26
N ILE A 172 -10.92 5.00 16.07
CA ILE A 172 -9.85 5.91 15.65
C ILE A 172 -9.03 5.27 14.51
N GLY A 173 -8.65 4.00 14.66
CA GLY A 173 -7.92 3.26 13.64
C GLY A 173 -8.68 3.14 12.32
N LEU A 174 -9.98 2.81 12.36
CA LEU A 174 -10.82 2.73 11.17
C LEU A 174 -11.00 4.09 10.50
N LEU A 175 -11.20 5.17 11.27
CA LEU A 175 -11.27 6.53 10.73
C LEU A 175 -9.96 6.91 10.02
N GLY A 176 -8.82 6.69 10.67
CA GLY A 176 -7.50 6.92 10.08
C GLY A 176 -7.29 6.11 8.82
N GLY A 177 -7.65 4.82 8.85
CA GLY A 177 -7.52 3.90 7.72
C GLY A 177 -8.35 4.31 6.51
N VAL A 178 -9.60 4.75 6.71
CA VAL A 178 -10.47 5.26 5.63
C VAL A 178 -9.88 6.52 5.00
N LEU A 179 -9.37 7.45 5.80
CA LEU A 179 -8.77 8.69 5.29
C LEU A 179 -7.46 8.41 4.54
N MET A 180 -6.62 7.52 5.07
CA MET A 180 -5.43 7.01 4.39
C MET A 180 -5.77 6.39 3.04
N ALA A 181 -6.75 5.47 3.02
CA ALA A 181 -7.23 4.81 1.83
C ALA A 181 -7.73 5.79 0.76
N GLY A 182 -8.50 6.81 1.17
CA GLY A 182 -8.96 7.87 0.29
C GLY A 182 -7.81 8.65 -0.34
N THR A 183 -6.84 9.08 0.47
CA THR A 183 -5.63 9.78 0.01
C THR A 183 -4.84 8.94 -0.99
N MET A 184 -4.60 7.68 -0.66
CA MET A 184 -3.87 6.75 -1.53
C MET A 184 -4.59 6.54 -2.87
N ALA A 185 -5.91 6.34 -2.84
CA ALA A 185 -6.70 6.11 -4.03
C ALA A 185 -6.74 7.34 -4.95
N LEU A 186 -6.78 8.55 -4.39
CA LEU A 186 -6.70 9.80 -5.16
C LEU A 186 -5.34 9.95 -5.86
N VAL A 187 -4.24 9.76 -5.13
CA VAL A 187 -2.88 9.91 -5.67
C VAL A 187 -2.60 8.86 -6.75
N THR A 188 -2.87 7.58 -6.45
CA THR A 188 -2.67 6.48 -7.42
C THR A 188 -3.61 6.60 -8.62
N GLY A 189 -4.86 7.05 -8.42
CA GLY A 189 -5.82 7.24 -9.50
C GLY A 189 -5.41 8.34 -10.45
N ALA A 190 -4.94 9.48 -9.93
CA ALA A 190 -4.42 10.57 -10.74
C ALA A 190 -3.20 10.12 -11.57
N ALA A 191 -2.29 9.34 -10.96
CA ALA A 191 -1.15 8.77 -11.66
C ALA A 191 -1.55 7.77 -12.75
N LEU A 192 -2.52 6.89 -12.47
CA LEU A 192 -3.04 5.93 -13.45
C LEU A 192 -3.64 6.62 -14.67
N VAL A 193 -4.46 7.66 -14.45
CA VAL A 193 -5.05 8.46 -15.53
C VAL A 193 -3.95 9.10 -16.39
N ARG A 194 -2.87 9.60 -15.80
CA ARG A 194 -1.73 10.17 -16.55
C ARG A 194 -0.97 9.09 -17.34
N LEU A 195 -0.71 7.94 -16.72
CA LEU A 195 -0.01 6.82 -17.36
C LEU A 195 -0.73 6.28 -18.58
N LEU A 196 -2.05 6.12 -18.50
CA LEU A 196 -2.87 5.61 -19.60
C LEU A 196 -3.06 6.63 -20.74
N ARG A 197 -2.64 7.88 -20.55
CA ARG A 197 -2.67 8.93 -21.59
C ARG A 197 -1.37 9.05 -22.37
N SER A 198 -0.26 8.56 -21.82
CA SER A 198 1.04 8.66 -22.49
C SER A 198 1.04 7.74 -23.72
N PRO A 199 1.27 8.28 -24.93
CA PRO A 199 1.41 7.46 -26.12
C PRO A 199 2.54 6.43 -25.96
N VAL A 200 2.35 5.22 -26.49
CA VAL A 200 3.45 4.27 -26.66
C VAL A 200 4.38 4.87 -27.72
N PRO A 201 5.68 5.06 -27.46
CA PRO A 201 6.62 5.49 -28.50
C PRO A 201 6.62 4.41 -29.59
N THR A 202 6.00 4.69 -30.73
CA THR A 202 6.16 3.89 -31.94
C THR A 202 7.57 4.16 -32.44
N GLY A 203 8.49 3.22 -32.18
CA GLY A 203 9.81 3.25 -32.78
C GLY A 203 9.70 3.02 -34.27
N SER A 204 9.69 4.09 -35.07
CA SER A 204 10.04 4.10 -36.49
C SER A 204 10.02 5.55 -36.98
N ASP A 205 11.17 6.20 -36.91
CA ASP A 205 11.51 7.26 -37.88
C ASP A 205 13.04 7.27 -38.06
N GLU A 206 13.63 6.09 -38.28
CA GLU A 206 14.85 6.02 -39.08
C GLU A 206 14.42 5.78 -40.51
N GLY A 207 14.13 6.91 -41.16
CA GLY A 207 13.90 6.99 -42.59
C GLY A 207 15.10 6.46 -43.33
N HIS A 208 14.83 5.53 -44.25
CA HIS A 208 15.66 5.30 -45.42
C HIS A 208 15.31 6.37 -46.47
N PRO A 209 16.29 7.16 -46.94
CA PRO A 209 16.21 7.71 -48.27
C PRO A 209 17.34 7.18 -49.16
N ARG A 210 16.90 6.30 -50.08
CA ARG A 210 17.37 6.04 -51.45
C ARG A 210 18.75 5.42 -51.67
#